data_AF-A0A8S1D4P7-F1
#
_entry.id   AF-A0A8S1D4P7-F1
#
_cell.length_a   1.000
_cell.length_b   1.000
_cell.length_c   1.000
_cell.angle_alpha   90.00
_cell.angle_beta   90.00
_cell.angle_gamma   90.00
#
_symmetry.space_group_name_H-M   'P 1'
#
loop_
_entity.id
_entity.type
_entity.pdbx_description
1 polymer ?
#
loop_
_entity_poly.entity_id
_entity_poly.type
_entity_poly.pdbx_seq_one_letter_code
_entity_poly.pdbx_strand_id
1 'polypeptide(L)'
;MEKQQAAQAQEKREHHNKSRQQTEAEMDAPQQDELVPEKLERTEDPLGQATRFLTPLQELAASNIETHLMAFEIAIRKGKPLLMLQSIKRAHRIDPENAILHSCLVRFLTFLGKAGALAPAVSQVIQTETKAIFQGRDARQMNAQYLAAHERSLPARLEVARMMYLLDPSTQESAISLATALDAHLQGVNLKNCSSVLEGLQSGDFGACEAQAREYKARCHDRFPHAAIFRFPVPESAAAAAAAAAAALVSSENNNSSDLANNHDNNCVN
;
A
#
# COMPACT_ATOMS: atom_id res chain seq x y z
N MET A 1 -8.22 -52.51 -53.87
CA MET A 1 -8.95 -52.09 -52.65
C MET A 1 -8.10 -52.13 -51.38
N GLU A 2 -7.08 -52.99 -51.25
CA GLU A 2 -6.22 -53.04 -50.04
C GLU A 2 -5.35 -51.79 -49.78
N LYS A 3 -4.82 -51.14 -50.83
CA LYS A 3 -3.98 -49.92 -50.68
C LYS A 3 -4.73 -48.71 -50.08
N GLN A 4 -6.05 -48.61 -50.27
CA GLN A 4 -6.86 -47.52 -49.71
C GLN A 4 -7.16 -47.71 -48.21
N GLN A 5 -7.30 -48.96 -47.76
CA GLN A 5 -7.54 -49.25 -46.34
C GLN A 5 -6.27 -49.03 -45.50
N ALA A 6 -5.09 -49.33 -46.04
CA ALA A 6 -3.82 -49.06 -45.38
C ALA A 6 -3.55 -47.55 -45.19
N ALA A 7 -3.87 -46.73 -46.20
CA ALA A 7 -3.71 -45.27 -46.11
C ALA A 7 -4.62 -44.64 -45.04
N GLN A 8 -5.90 -45.04 -44.99
CA GLN A 8 -6.84 -44.55 -43.97
C GLN A 8 -6.47 -44.99 -42.54
N ALA A 9 -5.87 -46.16 -42.38
CA ALA A 9 -5.40 -46.63 -41.07
C ALA A 9 -4.19 -45.81 -40.59
N GLN A 10 -3.32 -45.38 -41.52
CA GLN A 10 -2.15 -44.58 -41.20
C GLN A 10 -2.54 -43.12 -40.88
N GLU A 11 -3.45 -42.52 -41.66
CA GLU A 11 -3.98 -41.17 -41.38
C GLU A 11 -4.71 -41.11 -40.03
N LYS A 12 -5.47 -42.15 -39.67
CA LYS A 12 -6.13 -42.22 -38.35
C LYS A 12 -5.11 -42.32 -37.20
N ARG A 13 -4.00 -43.04 -37.39
CA ARG A 13 -2.92 -43.14 -36.38
C ARG A 13 -2.16 -41.82 -36.24
N GLU A 14 -1.89 -41.14 -37.34
CA GLU A 14 -1.23 -39.83 -37.33
C GLU A 14 -2.12 -38.75 -36.70
N HIS A 15 -3.43 -38.77 -36.96
CA HIS A 15 -4.39 -37.87 -36.31
C HIS A 15 -4.53 -38.16 -34.81
N HIS A 16 -4.51 -39.44 -34.41
CA HIS A 16 -4.57 -39.81 -32.99
C HIS A 16 -3.29 -39.43 -32.24
N ASN A 17 -2.11 -39.59 -32.86
CA ASN A 17 -0.84 -39.16 -32.26
C ASN A 17 -0.72 -37.63 -32.18
N LYS A 18 -1.17 -36.88 -33.21
CA LYS A 18 -1.19 -35.40 -33.15
C LYS A 18 -2.15 -34.87 -32.08
N SER A 19 -3.34 -35.47 -31.97
CA SER A 19 -4.30 -35.10 -30.92
C SER A 19 -3.74 -35.38 -29.53
N ARG A 20 -3.03 -36.49 -29.34
CA ARG A 20 -2.45 -36.87 -28.05
C ARG A 20 -1.25 -35.99 -27.66
N GLN A 21 -0.42 -35.59 -28.62
CA GLN A 21 0.65 -34.59 -28.40
C GLN A 21 0.10 -33.19 -28.09
N GLN A 22 -1.03 -32.78 -28.69
CA GLN A 22 -1.69 -31.52 -28.33
C GLN A 22 -2.26 -31.57 -26.91
N THR A 23 -2.91 -32.67 -26.51
CA THR A 23 -3.46 -32.81 -25.15
C THR A 23 -2.35 -32.86 -24.08
N GLU A 24 -1.23 -33.52 -24.36
CA GLU A 24 -0.08 -33.55 -23.44
C GLU A 24 0.61 -32.17 -23.32
N ALA A 25 0.65 -31.37 -24.40
CA ALA A 25 1.18 -30.00 -24.37
C ALA A 25 0.23 -29.00 -23.67
N GLU A 26 -1.09 -29.21 -23.73
CA GLU A 26 -2.09 -28.40 -23.03
C GLU A 26 -2.19 -28.74 -21.53
N MET A 27 -1.94 -29.99 -21.13
CA MET A 27 -1.93 -30.41 -19.73
C MET A 27 -0.70 -29.93 -18.94
N ASP A 28 0.38 -29.54 -19.63
CA ASP A 28 1.61 -29.02 -19.03
C ASP A 28 1.64 -27.48 -18.99
N ALA A 29 0.63 -26.82 -19.56
CA ALA A 29 0.41 -25.40 -19.33
C ALA A 29 -0.24 -25.22 -17.95
N PRO A 30 0.33 -24.40 -17.05
CA PRO A 30 -0.30 -24.14 -15.76
C PRO A 30 -1.72 -23.64 -16.01
N GLN A 31 -2.70 -24.37 -15.46
CA GLN A 31 -4.11 -24.05 -15.55
C GLN A 31 -4.28 -22.63 -15.00
N GLN A 32 -4.44 -21.67 -15.90
CA GLN A 32 -4.60 -20.27 -15.52
C GLN A 32 -5.97 -20.17 -14.87
N ASP A 33 -5.99 -20.02 -13.54
CA ASP A 33 -7.22 -19.67 -12.82
C ASP A 33 -7.78 -18.42 -13.51
N GLU A 34 -8.93 -18.59 -14.18
CA GLU A 34 -9.55 -17.51 -14.94
C GLU A 34 -9.83 -16.33 -14.00
N LEU A 35 -9.23 -15.18 -14.28
CA LEU A 35 -9.30 -13.97 -13.45
C LEU A 35 -10.68 -13.32 -13.58
N VAL A 36 -11.70 -13.96 -13.01
CA VAL A 36 -13.07 -13.47 -12.96
C VAL A 36 -13.20 -12.45 -11.82
N PRO A 37 -13.49 -11.16 -12.11
CA PRO A 37 -13.52 -10.10 -11.09
C PRO A 37 -14.41 -10.43 -9.89
N GLU A 38 -15.59 -11.00 -10.13
CA GLU A 38 -16.55 -11.35 -9.08
C GLU A 38 -16.03 -12.45 -8.15
N LYS A 39 -15.25 -13.40 -8.67
CA LYS A 39 -14.63 -14.47 -7.88
C LYS A 39 -13.45 -13.94 -7.06
N LEU A 40 -12.71 -12.97 -7.59
CA LEU A 40 -11.58 -12.34 -6.89
C LEU A 40 -12.05 -11.42 -5.76
N GLU A 41 -13.13 -10.66 -5.98
CA GLU A 41 -13.72 -9.78 -4.96
C GLU A 41 -14.31 -10.60 -3.79
N ARG A 42 -14.93 -11.75 -4.08
CA ARG A 42 -15.66 -12.58 -3.09
C ARG A 42 -14.94 -13.87 -2.71
N THR A 43 -13.62 -13.84 -2.65
CA THR A 43 -12.83 -15.00 -2.21
C THR A 43 -13.19 -15.40 -0.77
N GLU A 44 -13.39 -16.70 -0.53
CA GLU A 44 -13.73 -17.24 0.80
C GLU A 44 -12.55 -17.18 1.78
N ASP A 45 -11.30 -17.27 1.28
CA ASP A 45 -10.08 -17.16 2.08
C ASP A 45 -9.13 -16.05 1.59
N PRO A 46 -9.44 -14.76 1.85
CA PRO A 46 -8.58 -13.65 1.45
C PRO A 46 -7.14 -13.76 1.98
N LEU A 47 -6.96 -14.23 3.23
CA LEU A 47 -5.64 -14.35 3.84
C LEU A 47 -4.84 -15.54 3.29
N GLY A 48 -5.52 -16.60 2.84
CA GLY A 48 -4.93 -17.69 2.07
C GLY A 48 -4.41 -17.20 0.72
N GLN A 49 -5.24 -16.46 -0.03
CA GLN A 49 -4.82 -15.86 -1.30
C GLN A 49 -3.63 -14.91 -1.12
N ALA A 50 -3.67 -14.03 -0.12
CA ALA A 50 -2.53 -13.15 0.19
C ALA A 50 -1.24 -13.92 0.50
N THR A 51 -1.34 -15.10 1.13
CA THR A 51 -0.17 -15.96 1.39
C THR A 51 0.40 -16.54 0.09
N ARG A 52 -0.44 -16.88 -0.89
CA ARG A 52 0.03 -17.39 -2.20
C ARG A 52 0.87 -16.34 -2.93
N PHE A 53 0.47 -15.07 -2.89
CA PHE A 53 1.27 -13.96 -3.45
C PHE A 53 2.53 -13.66 -2.63
N LEU A 54 2.48 -13.85 -1.31
CA LEU A 54 3.62 -13.61 -0.44
C LEU A 54 4.73 -14.67 -0.62
N THR A 55 4.39 -15.94 -0.87
CA THR A 55 5.38 -17.02 -0.94
C THR A 55 6.50 -16.75 -1.96
N PRO A 56 6.23 -16.40 -3.23
CA PRO A 56 7.28 -16.06 -4.18
C PRO A 56 8.14 -14.87 -3.73
N LEU A 57 7.55 -13.88 -3.05
CA LEU A 57 8.31 -12.74 -2.52
C LEU A 57 9.27 -13.18 -1.40
N GLN A 58 8.86 -14.13 -0.56
CA GLN A 58 9.72 -14.67 0.49
C GLN A 58 10.88 -15.50 -0.06
N GLU A 59 10.72 -16.13 -1.23
CA GLU A 59 11.76 -16.92 -1.89
C GLU A 59 12.70 -16.04 -2.72
N LEU A 60 12.16 -15.12 -3.49
CA LEU A 60 12.90 -14.37 -4.52
C LEU A 60 13.30 -12.96 -4.07
N ALA A 61 12.56 -12.37 -3.11
CA ALA A 61 12.77 -11.01 -2.61
C ALA A 61 12.99 -10.99 -1.08
N ALA A 62 13.69 -12.00 -0.55
CA ALA A 62 13.97 -12.15 0.87
C ALA A 62 14.83 -11.03 1.47
N SER A 63 15.56 -10.27 0.65
CA SER A 63 16.34 -9.10 1.07
C SER A 63 15.52 -7.80 1.13
N ASN A 64 14.28 -7.78 0.63
CA ASN A 64 13.41 -6.64 0.75
C ASN A 64 12.67 -6.68 2.10
N ILE A 65 12.77 -5.61 2.90
CA ILE A 65 12.08 -5.52 4.19
C ILE A 65 10.56 -5.57 4.04
N GLU A 66 10.00 -4.98 2.98
CA GLU A 66 8.55 -4.93 2.74
C GLU A 66 7.95 -6.34 2.64
N THR A 67 8.68 -7.31 2.07
CA THR A 67 8.29 -8.72 2.05
C THR A 67 7.98 -9.24 3.45
N HIS A 68 8.85 -8.94 4.42
CA HIS A 68 8.68 -9.44 5.79
C HIS A 68 7.67 -8.62 6.59
N LEU A 69 7.53 -7.33 6.31
CA LEU A 69 6.48 -6.49 6.91
C LEU A 69 5.08 -6.97 6.46
N MET A 70 4.90 -7.28 5.18
CA MET A 70 3.66 -7.89 4.67
C MET A 70 3.41 -9.27 5.28
N ALA A 71 4.46 -10.08 5.44
CA ALA A 71 4.37 -11.38 6.11
C ALA A 71 3.86 -11.25 7.55
N PHE A 72 4.34 -10.24 8.28
CA PHE A 72 3.85 -9.91 9.61
C PHE A 72 2.36 -9.55 9.60
N GLU A 73 1.92 -8.69 8.67
CA GLU A 73 0.50 -8.27 8.56
C GLU A 73 -0.46 -9.44 8.32
N ILE A 74 -0.04 -10.43 7.53
CA ILE A 74 -0.82 -11.65 7.32
C ILE A 74 -0.78 -12.54 8.57
N ALA A 75 0.40 -12.72 9.17
CA ALA A 75 0.58 -13.58 10.33
C ALA A 75 -0.21 -13.10 11.56
N ILE A 76 -0.24 -11.78 11.81
CA ILE A 76 -0.98 -11.20 12.92
C ILE A 76 -2.50 -11.38 12.77
N ARG A 77 -3.03 -11.21 11.55
CA ARG A 77 -4.46 -11.48 11.26
C ARG A 77 -4.82 -12.96 11.36
N LYS A 78 -3.88 -13.85 11.02
CA LYS A 78 -4.04 -15.31 11.21
C LYS A 78 -3.81 -15.78 12.66
N GLY A 79 -3.39 -14.90 13.58
CA GLY A 79 -3.09 -15.28 14.96
C GLY A 79 -1.94 -16.27 15.11
N LYS A 80 -0.93 -16.23 14.23
CA LYS A 80 0.20 -17.19 14.22
C LYS A 80 1.48 -16.56 14.82
N PRO A 81 1.71 -16.62 16.15
CA PRO A 81 2.79 -15.86 16.81
C PRO A 81 4.20 -16.24 16.36
N LEU A 82 4.47 -17.50 16.05
CA LEU A 82 5.78 -17.92 15.56
C LEU A 82 6.09 -17.38 14.15
N LEU A 83 5.07 -17.23 13.30
CA LEU A 83 5.23 -16.61 11.98
C LEU A 83 5.39 -15.08 12.11
N MET A 84 4.71 -14.45 13.06
CA MET A 84 4.95 -13.04 13.40
C MET A 84 6.41 -12.83 13.82
N LEU A 85 6.91 -13.66 14.73
CA LEU A 85 8.29 -13.62 15.20
C LEU A 85 9.30 -13.86 14.08
N GLN A 86 9.06 -14.85 13.21
CA GLN A 86 9.91 -15.11 12.06
C GLN A 86 10.00 -13.88 11.15
N SER A 87 8.87 -13.24 10.87
CA SER A 87 8.78 -12.05 10.02
C SER A 87 9.55 -10.89 10.64
N ILE A 88 9.36 -10.64 11.94
CA ILE A 88 10.10 -9.63 12.72
C ILE A 88 11.60 -9.87 12.65
N LYS A 89 12.07 -11.11 12.91
CA LYS A 89 13.50 -11.42 12.90
C LYS A 89 14.15 -11.19 11.53
N ARG A 90 13.43 -11.51 10.45
CA ARG A 90 13.92 -11.30 9.08
C ARG A 90 13.97 -9.82 8.73
N ALA A 91 12.92 -9.06 9.05
CA ALA A 91 12.90 -7.60 8.86
C ALA A 91 13.99 -6.91 9.68
N HIS A 92 14.15 -7.27 10.95
CA HIS A 92 15.15 -6.70 11.86
C HIS A 92 16.59 -6.94 11.42
N ARG A 93 16.86 -8.04 10.70
CA ARG A 93 18.18 -8.29 10.09
C ARG A 93 18.49 -7.34 8.94
N ILE A 94 17.46 -6.87 8.23
CA ILE A 94 17.62 -6.00 7.06
C ILE A 94 17.76 -4.54 7.52
N ASP A 95 16.79 -4.05 8.30
CA ASP A 95 16.77 -2.68 8.80
C ASP A 95 16.09 -2.64 10.18
N PRO A 96 16.87 -2.63 11.27
CA PRO A 96 16.34 -2.62 12.63
C PRO A 96 15.71 -1.27 13.01
N GLU A 97 16.05 -0.19 12.31
CA GLU A 97 15.59 1.18 12.60
C GLU A 97 14.34 1.55 11.78
N ASN A 98 13.78 0.60 11.02
CA ASN A 98 12.62 0.83 10.17
C ASN A 98 11.36 1.19 10.98
N ALA A 99 10.69 2.28 10.60
CA ALA A 99 9.50 2.77 11.32
C ALA A 99 8.33 1.77 11.31
N ILE A 100 8.09 1.09 10.19
CA ILE A 100 6.98 0.12 10.11
C ILE A 100 7.32 -1.13 10.92
N LEU A 101 8.59 -1.56 10.90
CA LEU A 101 9.05 -2.64 11.78
C LEU A 101 8.83 -2.31 13.25
N HIS A 102 9.10 -1.07 13.68
CA HIS A 102 8.82 -0.62 15.04
C HIS A 102 7.35 -0.83 15.43
N SER A 103 6.41 -0.46 14.55
CA SER A 103 4.99 -0.76 14.77
C SER A 103 4.71 -2.26 14.85
N CYS A 104 5.35 -3.09 14.03
CA CYS A 104 5.23 -4.55 14.13
C CYS A 104 5.71 -5.08 15.50
N LEU A 105 6.82 -4.55 16.02
CA LEU A 105 7.38 -4.93 17.33
C LEU A 105 6.41 -4.61 18.47
N VAL A 106 5.88 -3.38 18.50
CA VAL A 106 4.90 -2.96 19.51
C VAL A 106 3.62 -3.80 19.42
N ARG A 107 3.08 -3.98 18.20
CA ARG A 107 1.88 -4.81 17.97
C ARG A 107 2.08 -6.26 18.38
N PHE A 108 3.27 -6.82 18.18
CA PHE A 108 3.58 -8.18 18.61
C PHE A 108 3.58 -8.30 20.15
N LEU A 109 4.20 -7.33 20.86
CA LEU A 109 4.14 -7.30 22.32
C LEU A 109 2.70 -7.15 22.83
N THR A 110 1.91 -6.28 22.22
CA THR A 110 0.47 -6.13 22.54
C THR A 110 -0.31 -7.42 22.27
N PHE A 111 -0.02 -8.11 21.16
CA PHE A 111 -0.61 -9.40 20.84
C PHE A 111 -0.27 -10.44 21.91
N LEU A 112 0.99 -10.55 22.33
CA LEU A 112 1.41 -11.49 23.38
C LEU A 112 0.78 -11.19 24.74
N GLY A 113 0.59 -9.92 25.08
CA GLY A 113 -0.10 -9.53 26.32
C GLY A 113 -1.59 -9.85 26.33
N LYS A 114 -2.21 -9.98 25.15
CA LYS A 114 -3.64 -10.34 24.98
C LYS A 114 -3.84 -11.83 24.67
N ALA A 115 -2.83 -12.47 24.07
CA ALA A 115 -2.83 -13.90 23.85
C ALA A 115 -2.85 -14.57 25.23
N GLY A 116 -3.86 -15.41 25.48
CA GLY A 116 -3.92 -16.20 26.70
C GLY A 116 -2.73 -17.17 26.81
N ALA A 117 -2.86 -18.20 27.65
CA ALA A 117 -1.79 -19.18 27.82
C ALA A 117 -1.39 -19.83 26.48
N LEU A 118 -0.20 -19.49 25.97
CA LEU A 118 0.43 -20.15 24.84
C LEU A 118 1.03 -21.48 25.28
N ALA A 119 1.14 -22.45 24.36
CA ALA A 119 1.79 -23.72 24.64
C ALA A 119 3.22 -23.50 25.18
N PRO A 120 3.68 -24.25 26.19
CA PRO A 120 4.96 -23.99 26.86
C PRO A 120 6.16 -23.90 25.91
N ALA A 121 6.22 -24.78 24.91
CA ALA A 121 7.27 -24.76 23.89
C ALA A 121 7.25 -23.47 23.04
N VAL A 122 6.06 -22.99 22.67
CA VAL A 122 5.89 -21.74 21.91
C VAL A 122 6.34 -20.55 22.76
N SER A 123 5.90 -20.50 24.01
CA SER A 123 6.31 -19.47 24.97
C SER A 123 7.83 -19.45 25.16
N GLN A 124 8.47 -20.61 25.31
CA GLN A 124 9.92 -20.72 25.47
C GLN A 124 10.68 -20.19 24.24
N VAL A 125 10.25 -20.55 23.03
CA VAL A 125 10.85 -20.05 21.79
C VAL A 125 10.72 -18.54 21.70
N ILE A 126 9.51 -18.01 21.92
CA ILE A 126 9.27 -16.56 21.87
C ILE A 126 10.13 -15.83 22.90
N GLN A 127 10.16 -16.29 24.16
CA GLN A 127 10.98 -15.67 25.20
C GLN A 127 12.47 -15.72 24.88
N THR A 128 12.97 -16.81 24.31
CA THR A 128 14.39 -16.95 23.99
C THR A 128 14.80 -16.03 22.84
N GLU A 129 14.04 -16.07 21.75
CA GLU A 129 14.39 -15.40 20.50
C GLU A 129 14.14 -13.88 20.53
N THR A 130 13.31 -13.41 21.44
CA THR A 130 12.97 -11.98 21.54
C THR A 130 13.85 -11.20 22.51
N LYS A 131 14.67 -11.88 23.33
CA LYS A 131 15.57 -11.25 24.31
C LYS A 131 16.46 -10.18 23.68
N ALA A 132 17.08 -10.48 22.54
CA ALA A 132 18.00 -9.57 21.86
C ALA A 132 17.28 -8.31 21.31
N ILE A 133 16.02 -8.46 20.91
CA ILE A 133 15.23 -7.40 20.27
C ILE A 133 14.59 -6.50 21.34
N PHE A 134 13.85 -7.09 22.28
CA PHE A 134 13.10 -6.30 23.27
C PHE A 134 13.93 -5.92 24.49
N GLN A 135 14.94 -6.70 24.86
CA GLN A 135 15.82 -6.40 26.01
C GLN A 135 15.05 -6.16 27.32
N GLY A 136 13.93 -6.88 27.50
CA GLY A 136 13.05 -6.76 28.67
C GLY A 136 12.12 -5.55 28.66
N ARG A 137 12.13 -4.73 27.60
CA ARG A 137 11.25 -3.56 27.46
C ARG A 137 9.83 -3.98 27.11
N ASP A 138 8.86 -3.30 27.72
CA ASP A 138 7.47 -3.42 27.34
C ASP A 138 7.12 -2.56 26.10
N ALA A 139 5.89 -2.72 25.60
CA ALA A 139 5.41 -2.03 24.41
C ALA A 139 5.43 -0.50 24.52
N ARG A 140 5.17 0.06 25.72
CA ARG A 140 5.16 1.51 25.97
C ARG A 140 6.59 2.05 26.02
N GLN A 141 7.49 1.35 26.70
CA GLN A 141 8.90 1.68 26.78
C GLN A 141 9.56 1.63 25.41
N MET A 142 9.26 0.60 24.60
CA MET A 142 9.72 0.51 23.21
C MET A 142 9.27 1.73 22.40
N ASN A 143 7.99 2.11 22.50
CA ASN A 143 7.45 3.23 21.73
C ASN A 143 8.08 4.58 22.12
N ALA A 144 8.23 4.84 23.42
CA ALA A 144 8.84 6.06 23.92
C ALA A 144 10.33 6.18 23.54
N GLN A 145 11.09 5.08 23.62
CA GLN A 145 12.51 5.08 23.26
C GLN A 145 12.73 5.26 21.76
N TYR A 146 11.89 4.63 20.92
CA TYR A 146 11.96 4.82 19.48
C TYR A 146 11.67 6.28 19.09
N LEU A 147 10.69 6.93 19.73
CA LEU A 147 10.46 8.35 19.53
C LEU A 147 11.68 9.20 19.91
N ALA A 148 12.32 8.92 21.05
CA ALA A 148 13.49 9.67 21.49
C ALA A 148 14.68 9.53 20.51
N ALA A 149 14.85 8.36 19.89
CA ALA A 149 15.91 8.13 18.90
C ALA A 149 15.60 8.76 17.52
N HIS A 150 14.32 8.92 17.17
CA HIS A 150 13.87 9.36 15.85
C HIS A 150 12.95 10.59 15.88
N GLU A 151 13.13 11.47 16.86
CA GLU A 151 12.31 12.67 17.12
C GLU A 151 12.02 13.49 15.85
N ARG A 152 13.02 13.57 14.96
CA ARG A 152 12.95 14.42 13.76
C ARG A 152 12.43 13.68 12.53
N SER A 153 12.17 12.38 12.58
CA SER A 153 11.71 11.62 11.42
C SER A 153 10.18 11.59 11.36
N LEU A 154 9.59 12.23 10.34
CA LEU A 154 8.13 12.22 10.16
C LEU A 154 7.56 10.78 10.04
N PRO A 155 8.16 9.85 9.26
CA PRO A 155 7.72 8.45 9.24
C PRO A 155 7.77 7.78 10.62
N ALA A 156 8.84 7.99 11.39
CA ALA A 156 8.94 7.42 12.73
C ALA A 156 7.88 7.98 13.67
N ARG A 157 7.64 9.31 13.63
CA ARG A 157 6.59 9.98 14.41
C ARG A 157 5.20 9.44 14.09
N LEU A 158 4.90 9.17 12.81
CA LEU A 158 3.63 8.58 12.40
C LEU A 158 3.44 7.20 13.03
N GLU A 159 4.43 6.32 12.93
CA GLU A 159 4.36 4.97 13.49
C GLU A 159 4.29 4.98 15.03
N VAL A 160 5.07 5.85 15.68
CA VAL A 160 5.00 6.07 17.13
C VAL A 160 3.60 6.54 17.54
N ALA A 161 3.03 7.49 16.81
CA ALA A 161 1.71 8.03 17.11
C ALA A 161 0.63 6.95 17.00
N ARG A 162 0.65 6.14 15.93
CA ARG A 162 -0.25 4.99 15.77
C ARG A 162 -0.16 4.05 16.97
N MET A 163 1.07 3.73 17.38
CA MET A 163 1.32 2.84 18.52
C MET A 163 0.91 3.47 19.85
N MET A 164 1.06 4.78 20.01
CA MET A 164 0.65 5.50 21.21
C MET A 164 -0.86 5.39 21.41
N TYR A 165 -1.65 5.66 20.36
CA TYR A 165 -3.10 5.51 20.39
C TYR A 165 -3.54 4.04 20.55
N LEU A 166 -2.87 3.09 19.88
CA LEU A 166 -3.15 1.66 20.03
C LEU A 166 -2.98 1.18 21.48
N LEU A 167 -1.93 1.64 22.16
CA LEU A 167 -1.62 1.25 23.53
C LEU A 167 -2.52 1.96 24.54
N ASP A 168 -2.98 3.16 24.23
CA ASP A 168 -3.81 3.98 25.10
C ASP A 168 -4.68 4.97 24.29
N PRO A 169 -5.97 4.65 24.08
CA PRO A 169 -6.87 5.52 23.34
C PRO A 169 -7.03 6.93 23.92
N SER A 170 -6.75 7.14 25.21
CA SER A 170 -6.82 8.47 25.83
C SER A 170 -5.75 9.45 25.30
N THR A 171 -4.72 8.93 24.62
CA THR A 171 -3.61 9.73 24.06
C THR A 171 -3.88 10.27 22.65
N GLN A 172 -5.11 10.11 22.14
CA GLN A 172 -5.50 10.43 20.76
C GLN A 172 -5.02 11.82 20.31
N GLU A 173 -5.31 12.86 21.10
CA GLU A 173 -4.96 14.24 20.77
C GLU A 173 -3.44 14.43 20.64
N SER A 174 -2.69 13.87 21.58
CA SER A 174 -1.22 13.91 21.55
C SER A 174 -0.65 13.12 20.37
N ALA A 175 -1.28 11.99 20.00
CA ALA A 175 -0.86 11.17 18.87
C ALA A 175 -1.07 11.89 17.54
N ILE A 176 -2.24 12.50 17.35
CA ILE A 176 -2.53 13.28 16.15
C ILE A 176 -1.59 14.47 16.06
N SER A 177 -1.38 15.22 17.15
CA SER A 177 -0.42 16.32 17.18
C SER A 177 1.00 15.86 16.81
N LEU A 178 1.43 14.71 17.34
CA LEU A 178 2.73 14.12 17.02
C LEU A 178 2.85 13.78 15.52
N ALA A 179 1.85 13.14 14.92
CA ALA A 179 1.87 12.70 13.52
C ALA A 179 1.70 13.84 12.50
N THR A 180 0.98 14.90 12.89
CA THR A 180 0.59 16.00 11.98
C THR A 180 1.49 17.23 12.03
N ALA A 181 2.59 17.15 12.77
CA ALA A 181 3.61 18.19 12.77
C ALA A 181 4.28 18.30 11.39
N LEU A 182 4.53 19.54 10.96
CA LEU A 182 5.16 19.87 9.67
C LEU A 182 6.29 20.89 9.87
N ASP A 183 6.96 20.85 11.03
CA ASP A 183 7.99 21.80 11.41
C ASP A 183 9.18 21.75 10.45
N ALA A 184 9.85 22.90 10.27
CA ALA A 184 10.98 23.02 9.35
C ALA A 184 12.17 22.10 9.70
N HIS A 185 12.28 21.68 10.95
CA HIS A 185 13.36 20.80 11.44
C HIS A 185 13.05 19.30 11.26
N LEU A 186 11.84 18.95 10.82
CA LEU A 186 11.49 17.56 10.54
C LEU A 186 12.11 17.07 9.24
N GLN A 187 12.67 15.88 9.30
CA GLN A 187 13.17 15.11 8.19
C GLN A 187 12.05 14.24 7.61
N GLY A 188 12.10 14.04 6.30
CA GLY A 188 11.11 13.23 5.60
C GLY A 188 9.76 13.92 5.41
N VAL A 189 9.66 15.25 5.56
CA VAL A 189 8.44 15.99 5.19
C VAL A 189 8.39 16.14 3.65
N ASN A 190 8.00 15.07 2.98
CA ASN A 190 7.84 14.99 1.52
C ASN A 190 6.41 14.52 1.18
N LEU A 191 6.06 14.59 -0.11
CA LEU A 191 4.73 14.23 -0.60
C LEU A 191 4.29 12.84 -0.10
N LYS A 192 5.13 11.82 -0.29
CA LYS A 192 4.82 10.42 0.09
C LYS A 192 4.47 10.30 1.57
N ASN A 193 5.32 10.83 2.45
CA ASN A 193 5.13 10.68 3.89
C ASN A 193 3.94 11.51 4.40
N CYS A 194 3.73 12.71 3.86
CA CYS A 194 2.53 13.50 4.17
C CYS A 194 1.25 12.81 3.67
N SER A 195 1.29 12.12 2.53
CA SER A 195 0.18 11.29 2.06
C SER A 195 -0.10 10.16 3.05
N SER A 196 0.91 9.45 3.54
CA SER A 196 0.74 8.38 4.53
C SER A 196 0.20 8.87 5.88
N VAL A 197 0.55 10.09 6.31
CA VAL A 197 -0.06 10.70 7.51
C VAL A 197 -1.54 10.97 7.26
N LEU A 198 -1.89 11.58 6.12
CA LEU A 198 -3.29 11.86 5.78
C LEU A 198 -4.12 10.57 5.66
N GLU A 199 -3.58 9.54 5.00
CA GLU A 199 -4.20 8.23 4.93
C GLU A 199 -4.45 7.66 6.32
N GLY A 200 -3.48 7.77 7.24
CA GLY A 200 -3.65 7.31 8.62
C GLY A 200 -4.77 8.03 9.39
N LEU A 201 -4.94 9.32 9.15
CA LEU A 201 -6.06 10.08 9.73
C LEU A 201 -7.41 9.66 9.14
N GLN A 202 -7.44 9.16 7.89
CA GLN A 202 -8.66 8.79 7.18
C GLN A 202 -9.06 7.32 7.35
N SER A 203 -8.08 6.43 7.57
CA SER A 203 -8.27 4.98 7.74
C SER A 203 -8.76 4.57 9.14
N GLY A 204 -8.85 5.52 10.07
CA GLY A 204 -9.26 5.28 11.45
C GLY A 204 -8.12 4.85 12.38
N ASP A 205 -6.86 4.98 11.96
CA ASP A 205 -5.69 4.63 12.79
C ASP A 205 -5.63 5.44 14.10
N PHE A 206 -6.30 6.59 14.13
CA PHE A 206 -6.42 7.47 15.28
C PHE A 206 -7.87 7.62 15.77
N GLY A 207 -8.80 6.74 15.38
CA GLY A 207 -10.23 6.92 15.65
C GLY A 207 -10.84 8.11 14.89
N ALA A 208 -11.93 8.69 15.43
CA ALA A 208 -12.61 9.83 14.82
C ALA A 208 -11.73 11.09 14.92
N CYS A 209 -11.26 11.59 13.76
CA CYS A 209 -10.36 12.74 13.67
C CYS A 209 -10.51 13.50 12.33
N GLU A 210 -11.73 13.56 11.80
CA GLU A 210 -12.04 14.15 10.49
C GLU A 210 -11.71 15.65 10.43
N ALA A 211 -11.86 16.36 11.55
CA ALA A 211 -11.49 17.77 11.65
C ALA A 211 -9.97 17.95 11.49
N GLN A 212 -9.18 17.15 12.21
CA GLN A 212 -7.72 17.17 12.16
C GLN A 212 -7.21 16.68 10.80
N ALA A 213 -7.86 15.69 10.20
CA ALA A 213 -7.58 15.25 8.83
C ALA A 213 -7.78 16.38 7.82
N ARG A 214 -8.88 17.14 7.95
CA ARG A 214 -9.18 18.29 7.09
C ARG A 214 -8.16 19.41 7.27
N GLU A 215 -7.79 19.73 8.50
CA GLU A 215 -6.78 20.74 8.82
C GLU A 215 -5.40 20.35 8.28
N TYR A 216 -4.97 19.11 8.53
CA TYR A 216 -3.71 18.59 8.03
C TYR A 216 -3.66 18.59 6.50
N LYS A 217 -4.78 18.23 5.85
CA LYS A 217 -4.92 18.29 4.40
C LYS A 217 -4.76 19.71 3.86
N ALA A 218 -5.34 20.72 4.51
CA ALA A 218 -5.17 22.12 4.12
C ALA A 218 -3.70 22.57 4.22
N ARG A 219 -3.05 22.28 5.34
CA ARG A 219 -1.61 22.60 5.53
C ARG A 219 -0.72 21.88 4.50
N CYS A 220 -1.05 20.65 4.14
CA CYS A 220 -0.35 19.93 3.09
C CYS A 220 -0.65 20.48 1.69
N HIS A 221 -1.84 21.01 1.44
CA HIS A 221 -2.17 21.67 0.18
C HIS A 221 -1.33 22.93 -0.04
N ASP A 222 -1.15 23.75 1.00
CA ASP A 222 -0.29 24.93 0.93
C ASP A 222 1.16 24.56 0.58
N ARG A 223 1.64 23.43 1.13
CA ARG A 223 3.01 22.94 0.90
C ARG A 223 3.19 22.20 -0.43
N PHE A 224 2.14 21.55 -0.92
CA PHE A 224 2.13 20.79 -2.17
C PHE A 224 0.92 21.18 -3.04
N PRO A 225 0.89 22.39 -3.63
CA PRO A 225 -0.29 22.93 -4.30
C PRO A 225 -0.79 22.08 -5.48
N HIS A 226 0.13 21.37 -6.13
CA HIS A 226 -0.16 20.54 -7.29
C HIS A 226 -0.58 19.10 -6.95
N ALA A 227 -0.44 18.67 -5.70
CA ALA A 227 -0.74 17.29 -5.30
C ALA A 227 -2.27 17.08 -5.16
N ALA A 228 -2.84 16.22 -6.00
CA ALA A 228 -4.28 15.96 -6.05
C ALA A 228 -4.85 15.43 -4.72
N ILE A 229 -4.08 14.63 -3.99
CA ILE A 229 -4.49 14.05 -2.70
C ILE A 229 -4.82 15.13 -1.65
N PHE A 230 -4.17 16.30 -1.73
CA PHE A 230 -4.40 17.41 -0.81
C PHE A 230 -5.42 18.44 -1.29
N ARG A 231 -5.93 18.32 -2.52
CA ARG A 231 -6.96 19.24 -3.02
C ARG A 231 -8.29 19.03 -2.32
N PHE A 232 -8.96 20.12 -1.99
CA PHE A 232 -10.36 20.07 -1.61
C PHE A 232 -11.21 19.91 -2.87
N PRO A 233 -12.27 19.10 -2.82
CA PRO A 233 -13.25 19.08 -3.90
C PRO A 233 -13.79 20.51 -4.06
N VAL A 234 -13.62 21.06 -5.26
CA VAL A 234 -14.21 22.34 -5.61
C VAL A 234 -15.73 22.14 -5.61
N PRO A 235 -16.52 23.00 -4.94
CA PRO A 235 -17.97 22.94 -5.05
C PRO A 235 -18.38 22.93 -6.53
N GLU A 236 -19.31 22.06 -6.90
CA GLU A 236 -19.70 21.82 -8.30
C GLU A 236 -20.05 23.12 -9.05
N SER A 237 -20.58 24.13 -8.35
CA SER A 237 -20.87 25.47 -8.88
C SER A 237 -19.62 26.28 -9.26
N ALA A 238 -18.52 26.16 -8.52
CA ALA A 238 -17.27 26.85 -8.79
C ALA A 238 -16.46 26.13 -9.89
N ALA A 239 -16.57 24.81 -9.99
CA ALA A 239 -15.98 24.03 -11.09
C ALA A 239 -16.67 24.37 -12.43
N ALA A 240 -18.01 24.48 -12.44
CA ALA A 240 -18.78 24.91 -13.61
C ALA A 240 -18.43 26.34 -14.03
N ALA A 241 -18.27 27.27 -13.08
CA ALA A 241 -17.88 28.66 -13.37
C ALA A 241 -16.45 28.75 -13.95
N ALA A 242 -15.50 27.98 -13.42
CA ALA A 242 -14.13 27.94 -13.95
C ALA A 242 -14.06 27.33 -15.36
N ALA A 243 -14.84 26.27 -15.62
CA ALA A 243 -14.95 25.68 -16.96
C ALA A 243 -15.58 26.65 -17.97
N ALA A 244 -16.61 27.40 -17.56
CA ALA A 244 -17.24 28.43 -18.39
C ALA A 244 -16.28 29.59 -18.69
N ALA A 245 -15.49 30.03 -17.71
CA ALA A 245 -14.49 31.09 -17.90
C ALA A 245 -13.34 30.66 -18.83
N ALA A 246 -12.87 29.40 -18.71
CA ALA A 246 -11.85 28.85 -19.61
C ALA A 246 -12.37 28.73 -21.05
N ALA A 247 -13.62 28.31 -21.24
CA ALA A 247 -14.26 28.25 -22.55
C ALA A 247 -14.45 29.64 -23.19
N ALA A 248 -14.75 30.67 -22.38
CA ALA A 248 -14.87 32.05 -22.86
C ALA A 248 -13.53 32.64 -23.35
N LEU A 249 -12.41 32.31 -22.68
CA LEU A 249 -11.07 32.74 -23.10
C LEU A 249 -10.66 32.11 -24.45
N VAL A 250 -10.89 30.80 -24.62
CA VAL A 250 -10.61 30.10 -25.90
C VAL A 250 -11.46 30.66 -27.05
N SER A 251 -12.69 31.09 -26.76
CA SER A 251 -13.58 31.71 -27.75
C SER A 251 -13.10 33.11 -28.16
N SER A 252 -12.49 33.86 -27.23
CA SER A 252 -11.94 35.19 -27.51
C SER A 252 -10.65 35.17 -28.35
N GLU A 253 -9.83 34.12 -28.21
CA GLU A 253 -8.61 33.94 -29.01
C GLU A 253 -8.92 33.56 -30.47
N ASN A 254 -9.99 32.79 -30.71
CA ASN A 254 -10.41 32.41 -32.06
C ASN A 254 -11.04 33.59 -32.85
N ASN A 255 -11.68 34.55 -32.18
CA ASN A 255 -12.23 35.74 -32.85
C ASN A 255 -11.18 36.80 -33.21
N ASN A 256 -10.01 36.79 -32.55
CA ASN A 256 -8.95 37.76 -32.84
C ASN A 256 -8.03 37.31 -34.00
N SER A 257 -8.17 36.04 -34.45
CA SER A 257 -7.42 35.49 -35.59
C SER A 257 -8.13 35.72 -36.94
N SER A 258 -9.40 36.14 -36.94
CA SER A 258 -10.17 36.44 -38.16
C SER A 258 -10.01 37.87 -38.68
N ASP A 259 -9.46 38.80 -37.89
CA ASP A 259 -9.35 40.23 -38.27
C ASP A 259 -8.02 40.61 -38.96
N LEU A 260 -7.04 39.71 -39.02
CA LEU A 260 -5.77 39.95 -39.74
C LEU A 260 -5.79 39.52 -41.22
N ALA A 261 -6.90 38.94 -41.71
CA ALA A 261 -6.99 38.43 -43.08
C ALA A 261 -7.64 39.41 -44.09
N ASN A 262 -8.07 40.61 -43.68
CA ASN A 262 -8.92 41.47 -44.52
C ASN A 262 -8.33 42.83 -44.89
N ASN A 263 -7.00 42.96 -44.94
CA ASN A 263 -6.36 44.24 -45.27
C ASN A 263 -5.22 44.11 -46.29
N HIS A 264 -5.47 43.43 -47.40
CA HIS A 264 -4.73 43.58 -48.67
C HIS A 264 -5.72 43.28 -49.79
N ASP A 265 -6.36 44.32 -50.32
CA ASP A 265 -6.80 44.42 -51.73
C ASP A 265 -7.81 45.58 -51.85
N ASN A 266 -7.28 46.80 -51.96
CA ASN A 266 -7.99 47.88 -52.64
C ASN A 266 -7.01 49.01 -52.96
N ASN A 267 -6.52 49.03 -54.20
CA ASN A 267 -7.08 49.90 -55.23
C ASN A 267 -5.98 50.34 -56.22
N CYS A 268 -5.90 49.61 -57.33
CA CYS A 268 -5.20 50.00 -58.54
C CYS A 268 -6.28 50.27 -59.58
N VAL A 269 -6.70 51.53 -59.80
CA VAL A 269 -7.32 51.97 -61.06
C VAL A 269 -7.09 53.50 -61.24
N ASN A 270 -6.59 53.82 -62.45
CA ASN A 270 -6.35 55.11 -63.13
C ASN A 270 -5.05 55.85 -62.87
#